data_AF-A0A9P6QLI0-F1
#
_entry.id   AF-A0A9P6QLI0-F1
#
_cell.length_a   1.000
_cell.length_b   1.000
_cell.length_c   1.000
_cell.angle_alpha   90.00
_cell.angle_beta   90.00
_cell.angle_gamma   90.00
#
_symmetry.space_group_name_H-M   'P 1'
#
loop_
_entity.id
_entity.type
_entity.pdbx_description
1 polymer ?
#
loop_
_entity_poly.entity_id
_entity_poly.type
_entity_poly.pdbx_seq_one_letter_code
_entity_poly.pdbx_strand_id
1 'polypeptide(L)'
;GKSDLSRLRITRVQLYDTFVQHWLGVNKRRLQDNKLDRDNQVALEGLLEDGFELNGIRFQQYLAAAIFREQEGRPVVDYIQRRDGSSWKAKFFGTDPDISLLRGASLLSRVGTQHRFVHRSILEYFYSCIIYGPGDRREEFDPHLCSNSSSIGDHPLSQRNLVTEPSIIQFLSERVQLCQGFKQQLLAFIEQSKTDGRASCAAANAITILVKAGVSFHNADLRGIRVPGADLSGG
;
A
#
# COMPACT_ATOMS: atom_id res chain seq x y z
N GLY A 1 -33.24 -8.22 16.91
CA GLY A 1 -32.52 -9.25 16.15
C GLY A 1 -31.03 -9.05 16.38
N LYS A 2 -30.37 -9.99 17.06
CA LYS A 2 -28.91 -10.00 17.18
C LYS A 2 -28.39 -10.73 15.95
N SER A 3 -27.88 -9.99 14.97
CA SER A 3 -27.19 -10.58 13.84
C SER A 3 -25.99 -11.37 14.36
N ASP A 4 -25.95 -12.65 14.01
CA ASP A 4 -24.88 -13.58 14.35
C ASP A 4 -23.59 -13.18 13.64
N LEU A 5 -22.76 -12.39 14.33
CA LEU A 5 -21.47 -11.88 13.83
C LEU A 5 -20.45 -13.01 13.58
N SER A 6 -20.71 -14.24 14.02
CA SER A 6 -19.81 -15.38 13.81
C SER A 6 -19.65 -15.77 12.34
N ARG A 7 -20.57 -15.34 11.45
CA ARG A 7 -20.54 -15.62 10.00
C ARG A 7 -19.79 -14.56 9.19
N LEU A 8 -19.42 -13.43 9.77
CA LEU A 8 -18.62 -12.40 9.10
C LEU A 8 -17.13 -12.72 9.27
N ARG A 9 -16.59 -13.60 8.41
CA ARG A 9 -15.14 -13.75 8.24
C ARG A 9 -14.58 -12.53 7.50
N ILE A 10 -14.49 -11.41 8.19
CA ILE A 10 -13.83 -10.20 7.68
C ILE A 10 -12.33 -10.41 7.86
N THR A 11 -11.58 -10.36 6.76
CA THR A 11 -10.11 -10.45 6.82
C THR A 11 -9.52 -9.16 7.39
N ARG A 12 -8.27 -9.21 7.87
CA ARG A 12 -7.59 -8.03 8.39
C ARG A 12 -7.48 -6.94 7.32
N VAL A 13 -7.20 -7.28 6.08
CA VAL A 13 -7.11 -6.31 4.97
C VAL A 13 -8.46 -5.63 4.70
N GLN A 14 -9.58 -6.35 4.76
CA GLN A 14 -10.91 -5.76 4.60
C GLN A 14 -11.27 -4.80 5.74
N LEU A 15 -10.89 -5.15 6.97
CA LEU A 15 -11.05 -4.27 8.13
C LEU A 15 -10.29 -2.95 7.91
N TYR A 16 -9.05 -3.02 7.43
CA TYR A 16 -8.22 -1.83 7.19
C TYR A 16 -8.73 -1.02 5.99
N ASP A 17 -9.14 -1.67 4.89
CA ASP A 17 -9.78 -1.03 3.74
C ASP A 17 -10.99 -0.19 4.20
N THR A 18 -11.86 -0.78 5.04
CA THR A 18 -13.05 -0.10 5.58
C THR A 18 -12.68 1.02 6.55
N PHE A 19 -11.75 0.76 7.46
CA PHE A 19 -11.31 1.73 8.46
C PHE A 19 -10.71 2.98 7.82
N VAL A 20 -9.83 2.83 6.83
CA VAL A 20 -9.17 3.95 6.15
C VAL A 20 -10.18 4.80 5.38
N GLN A 21 -11.10 4.16 4.64
CA GLN A 21 -12.16 4.87 3.92
C GLN A 21 -13.03 5.68 4.89
N HIS A 22 -13.46 5.05 5.99
CA HIS A 22 -14.27 5.73 7.00
C HIS A 22 -13.52 6.90 7.65
N TRP A 23 -12.25 6.70 8.02
CA TRP A 23 -11.40 7.73 8.62
C TRP A 23 -11.28 8.97 7.73
N LEU A 24 -11.01 8.77 6.43
CA LEU A 24 -10.87 9.87 5.48
C LEU A 24 -12.21 10.57 5.23
N GLY A 25 -13.31 9.83 5.12
CA GLY A 25 -14.65 10.42 4.97
C GLY A 25 -15.11 11.24 6.18
N VAL A 26 -14.70 10.85 7.40
CA VAL A 26 -14.92 11.67 8.60
C VAL A 26 -14.08 12.95 8.57
N ASN A 27 -12.79 12.84 8.24
CA ASN A 27 -11.89 13.99 8.23
C ASN A 27 -12.19 14.98 7.09
N LYS A 28 -12.64 14.49 5.94
CA LYS A 28 -13.17 15.31 4.84
C LYS A 28 -14.31 16.19 5.31
N ARG A 29 -15.35 15.59 5.93
CA ARG A 29 -16.49 16.35 6.47
C ARG A 29 -16.03 17.37 7.51
N ARG A 30 -15.15 16.97 8.43
CA ARG A 30 -14.55 17.88 9.41
C ARG A 30 -13.87 19.08 8.75
N LEU A 31 -13.14 18.88 7.64
CA LEU A 31 -12.49 19.98 6.92
C LEU A 31 -13.50 20.88 6.22
N GLN A 32 -14.56 20.32 5.61
CA GLN A 32 -15.64 21.09 4.98
C GLN A 32 -16.41 21.95 5.98
N ASP A 33 -16.58 21.48 7.21
CA ASP A 33 -17.30 22.19 8.27
C ASP A 33 -16.43 23.25 8.99
N ASN A 34 -15.10 23.21 8.81
CA ASN A 34 -14.18 24.13 9.46
C ASN A 34 -14.03 25.43 8.68
N LYS A 35 -13.85 26.53 9.41
CA LYS A 35 -13.46 27.82 8.82
C LYS A 35 -11.97 27.78 8.46
N LEU A 36 -11.68 27.57 7.19
CA LEU A 36 -10.32 27.61 6.63
C LEU A 36 -9.97 29.03 6.18
N ASP A 37 -8.67 29.33 6.08
CA ASP A 37 -8.21 30.51 5.35
C ASP A 37 -8.39 30.32 3.84
N ARG A 38 -8.20 31.41 3.07
CA ARG A 38 -8.46 31.43 1.63
C ARG A 38 -7.63 30.38 0.88
N ASP A 39 -6.36 30.21 1.22
CA ASP A 39 -5.45 29.32 0.50
C ASP A 39 -5.82 27.86 0.77
N ASN A 40 -6.12 27.52 2.04
CA ASN A 40 -6.60 26.20 2.42
C ASN A 40 -8.00 25.91 1.87
N GLN A 41 -8.85 26.91 1.68
CA GLN A 41 -10.17 26.71 1.09
C GLN A 41 -10.07 26.35 -0.40
N VAL A 42 -9.24 27.07 -1.17
CA VAL A 42 -8.98 26.76 -2.58
C VAL A 42 -8.38 25.35 -2.73
N ALA A 43 -7.41 25.02 -1.87
CA ALA A 43 -6.81 23.69 -1.84
C ALA A 43 -7.83 22.58 -1.53
N LEU A 44 -8.71 22.81 -0.56
CA LEU A 44 -9.77 21.86 -0.23
C LEU A 44 -10.73 21.67 -1.41
N GLU A 45 -11.14 22.74 -2.08
CA GLU A 45 -12.01 22.67 -3.27
C GLU A 45 -11.38 21.82 -4.38
N GLY A 46 -10.10 22.04 -4.71
CA GLY A 46 -9.39 21.20 -5.69
C GLY A 46 -9.30 19.73 -5.27
N LEU A 47 -8.99 19.46 -3.99
CA LEU A 47 -8.94 18.08 -3.49
C LEU A 47 -10.31 17.38 -3.51
N LEU A 48 -11.41 18.13 -3.34
CA LEU A 48 -12.77 17.60 -3.42
C LEU A 48 -13.14 17.24 -4.87
N GLU A 49 -12.81 18.10 -5.82
CA GLU A 49 -13.02 17.86 -7.26
C GLU A 49 -12.29 16.61 -7.74
N ASP A 50 -11.04 16.41 -7.30
CA ASP A 50 -10.20 15.26 -7.67
C ASP A 50 -10.51 13.96 -6.88
N GLY A 51 -11.47 14.02 -5.95
CA GLY A 51 -11.80 12.91 -5.05
C GLY A 51 -10.90 12.86 -3.82
N PHE A 52 -11.33 13.56 -2.75
CA PHE A 52 -10.56 13.75 -1.53
C PHE A 52 -10.08 12.44 -0.89
N GLU A 53 -10.96 11.43 -0.78
CA GLU A 53 -10.62 10.14 -0.18
C GLU A 53 -9.54 9.41 -0.98
N LEU A 54 -9.61 9.46 -2.32
CA LEU A 54 -8.60 8.86 -3.19
C LEU A 54 -7.25 9.58 -3.04
N ASN A 55 -7.26 10.91 -3.01
CA ASN A 55 -6.06 11.71 -2.74
C ASN A 55 -5.44 11.39 -1.37
N GLY A 56 -6.27 11.27 -0.33
CA GLY A 56 -5.84 10.88 1.01
C GLY A 56 -5.24 9.48 1.09
N ILE A 57 -5.77 8.51 0.33
CA ILE A 57 -5.21 7.16 0.23
C ILE A 57 -3.87 7.19 -0.50
N ARG A 58 -3.81 7.83 -1.68
CA ARG A 58 -2.58 7.94 -2.48
C ARG A 58 -1.46 8.64 -1.71
N PHE A 59 -1.78 9.72 -1.01
CA PHE A 59 -0.83 10.43 -0.15
C PHE A 59 -0.20 9.49 0.88
N GLN A 60 -1.00 8.71 1.60
CA GLN A 60 -0.51 7.79 2.63
C GLN A 60 0.22 6.56 2.04
N GLN A 61 -0.22 6.06 0.89
CA GLN A 61 0.48 5.03 0.13
C GLN A 61 1.88 5.49 -0.29
N TYR A 62 2.00 6.69 -0.87
CA TYR A 62 3.29 7.24 -1.29
C TYR A 62 4.19 7.59 -0.11
N LEU A 63 3.64 8.07 1.01
CA LEU A 63 4.41 8.27 2.23
C LEU A 63 4.95 6.94 2.76
N ALA A 64 4.12 5.89 2.79
CA ALA A 64 4.56 4.56 3.20
C ALA A 64 5.68 4.02 2.29
N ALA A 65 5.53 4.13 0.97
CA ALA A 65 6.56 3.76 0.00
C ALA A 65 7.87 4.52 0.22
N ALA A 66 7.79 5.84 0.44
CA ALA A 66 8.97 6.66 0.73
C ALA A 66 9.64 6.27 2.04
N ILE A 67 8.88 5.97 3.11
CA ILE A 67 9.43 5.48 4.38
C ILE A 67 10.18 4.15 4.20
N PHE A 68 9.63 3.22 3.42
CA PHE A 68 10.30 1.95 3.16
C PHE A 68 11.56 2.09 2.29
N ARG A 69 11.54 3.03 1.33
CA ARG A 69 12.65 3.29 0.41
C ARG A 69 13.79 4.07 1.07
N GLU A 70 13.47 5.16 1.76
CA GLU A 70 14.44 6.16 2.20
C GLU A 70 14.94 5.93 3.63
N GLN A 71 14.21 5.14 4.43
CA GLN A 71 14.55 4.86 5.83
C GLN A 71 14.26 3.42 6.25
N GLU A 72 14.32 2.49 5.29
CA GLU A 72 14.22 1.04 5.51
C GLU A 72 12.96 0.58 6.26
N GLY A 73 11.88 1.36 6.24
CA GLY A 73 10.64 1.04 6.96
C GLY A 73 10.67 1.41 8.45
N ARG A 74 11.68 2.17 8.91
CA ARG A 74 11.65 2.78 10.25
C ARG A 74 10.46 3.76 10.29
N PRO A 75 9.57 3.74 11.29
CA PRO A 75 8.28 4.43 11.17
C PRO A 75 8.29 5.92 11.49
N VAL A 76 9.41 6.47 11.99
CA VAL A 76 9.50 7.84 12.50
C VAL A 76 10.19 8.72 11.47
N VAL A 77 9.53 9.80 11.06
CA VAL A 77 10.08 10.81 10.16
C VAL A 77 10.25 12.12 10.93
N ASP A 78 11.49 12.52 11.16
CA ASP A 78 11.81 13.85 11.66
C ASP A 78 11.79 14.87 10.53
N TYR A 79 11.03 15.94 10.69
CA TYR A 79 10.92 17.00 9.68
C TYR A 79 10.98 18.40 10.28
N ILE A 80 11.89 19.22 9.74
CA ILE A 80 12.00 20.66 10.01
C ILE A 80 12.12 21.37 8.66
N GLN A 81 11.14 22.20 8.28
CA GLN A 81 11.10 22.89 6.97
C GLN A 81 12.42 23.55 6.57
N ARG A 82 13.08 24.25 7.51
CA ARG A 82 14.35 24.96 7.24
C ARG A 82 15.53 24.03 6.94
N ARG A 83 15.49 22.78 7.41
CA ARG A 83 16.57 21.79 7.24
C ARG A 83 16.25 20.79 6.14
N ASP A 84 15.01 20.32 6.11
CA ASP A 84 14.56 19.20 5.28
C ASP A 84 13.77 19.65 4.04
N GLY A 85 13.64 20.96 3.78
CA GLY A 85 12.79 21.53 2.72
C GLY A 85 13.15 21.06 1.30
N SER A 86 14.38 20.62 1.06
CA SER A 86 14.83 20.04 -0.21
C SER A 86 14.82 18.51 -0.24
N SER A 87 14.49 17.85 0.88
CA SER A 87 14.47 16.39 0.98
C SER A 87 13.15 15.80 0.49
N TRP A 88 13.11 14.47 0.32
CA TRP A 88 11.88 13.74 -0.01
C TRP A 88 10.74 14.01 0.98
N LYS A 89 11.08 14.31 2.24
CA LYS A 89 10.13 14.57 3.33
C LYS A 89 9.26 15.78 3.04
N ALA A 90 9.78 16.80 2.35
CA ALA A 90 9.04 18.02 2.05
C ALA A 90 7.76 17.75 1.22
N LYS A 91 7.76 16.67 0.42
CA LYS A 91 6.58 16.22 -0.35
C LYS A 91 5.39 15.80 0.53
N PHE A 92 5.63 15.52 1.81
CA PHE A 92 4.62 15.02 2.74
C PHE A 92 4.45 15.91 3.97
N PHE A 93 5.51 16.61 4.37
CA PHE A 93 5.56 17.40 5.60
C PHE A 93 5.73 18.90 5.37
N GLY A 94 5.80 19.33 4.10
CA GLY A 94 5.91 20.74 3.71
C GLY A 94 4.68 21.58 4.07
N THR A 95 4.80 22.88 3.80
CA THR A 95 3.80 23.91 4.12
C THR A 95 2.81 24.19 3.00
N ASP A 96 2.94 23.50 1.87
CA ASP A 96 1.96 23.57 0.78
C ASP A 96 0.54 23.24 1.30
N PRO A 97 -0.50 24.01 0.94
CA PRO A 97 -1.86 23.82 1.45
C PRO A 97 -2.40 22.40 1.23
N ASP A 98 -2.26 21.82 0.03
CA ASP A 98 -2.75 20.48 -0.29
C ASP A 98 -2.06 19.44 0.60
N ILE A 99 -0.74 19.53 0.70
CA ILE A 99 0.06 18.65 1.57
C ILE A 99 -0.37 18.80 3.03
N SER A 100 -0.64 20.03 3.48
CA SER A 100 -1.04 20.31 4.86
C SER A 100 -2.41 19.71 5.19
N LEU A 101 -3.39 19.88 4.30
CA LEU A 101 -4.74 19.32 4.45
C LEU A 101 -4.73 17.79 4.43
N LEU A 102 -4.04 17.19 3.45
CA LEU A 102 -3.93 15.74 3.33
C LEU A 102 -3.21 15.13 4.55
N ARG A 103 -2.11 15.75 5.00
CA ARG A 103 -1.42 15.33 6.23
C ARG A 103 -2.32 15.44 7.45
N GLY A 104 -3.09 16.53 7.56
CA GLY A 104 -4.03 16.76 8.66
C GLY A 104 -5.23 15.81 8.69
N ALA A 105 -5.59 15.23 7.54
CA ALA A 105 -6.66 14.21 7.42
C ALA A 105 -6.13 12.76 7.51
N SER A 106 -4.82 12.56 7.41
CA SER A 106 -4.19 11.24 7.39
C SER A 106 -4.12 10.55 8.76
N LEU A 107 -3.87 9.25 8.77
CA LEU A 107 -3.62 8.42 9.96
C LEU A 107 -2.20 8.64 10.52
N LEU A 108 -1.84 9.89 10.71
CA LEU A 108 -0.55 10.31 11.23
C LEU A 108 -0.70 10.93 12.62
N SER A 109 0.30 10.69 13.46
CA SER A 109 0.50 11.37 14.72
C SER A 109 1.78 12.21 14.63
N ARG A 110 1.79 13.31 15.38
CA ARG A 110 2.93 14.23 15.45
C ARG A 110 3.29 14.51 16.90
N VAL A 111 4.58 14.41 17.22
CA VAL A 111 5.16 14.82 18.51
C VAL A 111 6.38 15.69 18.20
N GLY A 112 6.27 16.99 18.45
CA GLY A 112 7.31 17.96 18.06
C GLY A 112 7.56 17.97 16.55
N THR A 113 8.76 17.57 16.13
CA THR A 113 9.18 17.44 14.72
C THR A 113 8.98 16.05 14.15
N GLN A 114 8.64 15.08 14.99
CA GLN A 114 8.47 13.69 14.61
C GLN A 114 7.07 13.41 14.12
N HIS A 115 6.98 12.83 12.93
CA HIS A 115 5.75 12.34 12.33
C HIS A 115 5.83 10.82 12.21
N ARG A 116 4.72 10.14 12.46
CA ARG A 116 4.61 8.68 12.28
C ARG A 116 3.17 8.28 12.03
N PHE A 117 2.96 7.18 11.33
CA PHE A 117 1.64 6.54 11.33
C PHE A 117 1.22 6.20 12.77
N VAL A 118 -0.08 6.31 13.05
CA VAL A 118 -0.64 6.03 14.39
C VAL A 118 -0.26 4.65 14.91
N HIS A 119 0.00 3.69 14.01
CA HIS A 119 0.56 2.39 14.33
C HIS A 119 1.40 1.83 13.17
N ARG A 120 2.41 0.99 13.47
CA ARG A 120 3.27 0.36 12.44
C ARG A 120 2.46 -0.45 11.43
N SER A 121 1.39 -1.12 11.85
CA SER A 121 0.55 -1.88 10.93
C SER A 121 -0.15 -1.02 9.87
N ILE A 122 -0.36 0.28 10.13
CA ILE A 122 -0.97 1.19 9.15
C ILE A 122 0.06 1.55 8.06
N LEU A 123 1.32 1.77 8.46
CA LEU A 123 2.44 1.91 7.52
C LEU A 123 2.58 0.68 6.62
N GLU A 124 2.59 -0.51 7.22
CA GLU A 124 2.69 -1.79 6.52
C GLU A 124 1.48 -2.06 5.62
N TYR A 125 0.27 -1.73 6.08
CA TYR A 125 -0.95 -1.80 5.27
C TYR A 125 -0.86 -0.89 4.04
N PHE A 126 -0.53 0.39 4.20
CA PHE A 126 -0.44 1.30 3.05
C PHE A 126 0.66 0.91 2.07
N TYR A 127 1.77 0.35 2.55
CA TYR A 127 2.79 -0.23 1.67
C TYR A 127 2.27 -1.48 0.94
N SER A 128 1.49 -2.35 1.59
CA SER A 128 0.84 -3.47 0.89
C SER A 128 -0.09 -2.98 -0.23
N CYS A 129 -0.76 -1.84 -0.03
CA CYS A 129 -1.61 -1.23 -1.05
C CYS A 129 -0.84 -0.60 -2.22
N ILE A 130 0.47 -0.37 -2.10
CA ILE A 130 1.33 0.00 -3.23
C ILE A 130 1.62 -1.21 -4.12
N ILE A 131 1.68 -2.40 -3.53
CA ILE A 131 1.86 -3.66 -4.26
C ILE A 131 0.53 -4.09 -4.90
N TYR A 132 -0.55 -4.08 -4.12
CA TYR A 132 -1.89 -4.38 -4.59
C TYR A 132 -2.92 -3.80 -3.60
N GLY A 133 -3.77 -2.88 -4.05
CA GLY A 133 -4.75 -2.15 -3.26
C GLY A 133 -6.21 -2.49 -3.59
N PRO A 134 -7.18 -1.91 -2.86
CA PRO A 134 -8.61 -2.22 -3.04
C PRO A 134 -9.18 -1.74 -4.40
N GLY A 135 -8.54 -0.74 -5.02
CA GLY A 135 -8.90 -0.24 -6.35
C GLY A 135 -8.28 -1.00 -7.52
N ASP A 136 -7.35 -1.93 -7.25
CA ASP A 136 -6.68 -2.73 -8.30
C ASP A 136 -7.51 -3.95 -8.74
N ARG A 137 -8.79 -3.98 -8.33
CA ARG A 137 -9.84 -4.75 -8.99
C ARG A 137 -10.04 -4.20 -10.40
N ARG A 138 -9.10 -4.50 -11.29
CA ARG A 138 -9.24 -4.24 -12.72
C ARG A 138 -10.57 -4.86 -13.14
N GLU A 139 -11.55 -4.02 -13.43
CA GLU A 139 -12.69 -4.43 -14.22
C GLU A 139 -12.12 -5.01 -15.52
N GLU A 140 -12.60 -6.18 -15.96
CA GLU A 140 -12.16 -6.90 -17.17
C GLU A 140 -12.34 -6.08 -18.48
N PHE A 141 -12.69 -4.79 -18.40
CA PHE A 141 -13.17 -3.97 -19.51
C PHE A 141 -12.38 -2.69 -19.78
N ASP A 142 -11.17 -2.50 -19.21
CA ASP A 142 -10.28 -1.43 -19.67
C ASP A 142 -8.91 -1.96 -20.15
N PRO A 143 -8.78 -2.25 -21.47
CA PRO A 143 -7.51 -2.64 -22.09
C PRO A 143 -6.45 -1.53 -22.10
N HIS A 144 -6.79 -0.28 -21.77
CA HIS A 144 -5.91 0.88 -21.98
C HIS A 144 -5.12 1.34 -20.75
N LEU A 145 -5.37 0.81 -19.56
CA LEU A 145 -4.47 0.94 -18.39
C LEU A 145 -3.40 -0.17 -18.32
N CYS A 146 -3.35 -1.05 -19.33
CA CYS A 146 -2.17 -1.85 -19.64
C CYS A 146 -1.12 -1.00 -20.38
N SER A 147 -0.67 0.11 -19.78
CA SER A 147 0.47 0.88 -20.28
C SER A 147 0.96 1.83 -19.19
N ASN A 148 1.83 1.32 -18.34
CA ASN A 148 3.22 1.75 -18.42
C ASN A 148 4.05 0.49 -18.28
N SER A 149 4.93 0.26 -19.23
CA SER A 149 5.93 -0.80 -19.27
C SER A 149 6.94 -0.63 -18.14
N SER A 150 6.49 -0.69 -16.89
CA SER A 150 7.36 -0.87 -15.74
C SER A 150 8.05 -2.21 -15.95
N SER A 151 9.36 -2.16 -16.17
CA SER A 151 10.20 -3.35 -16.14
C SER A 151 9.83 -4.14 -14.89
N ILE A 152 9.90 -5.47 -14.92
CA ILE A 152 9.71 -6.28 -13.70
C ILE A 152 10.61 -5.75 -12.56
N GLY A 153 11.76 -5.17 -12.89
CA GLY A 153 12.64 -4.50 -11.94
C GLY A 153 11.98 -3.35 -11.17
N ASP A 154 11.08 -2.59 -11.78
CA ASP A 154 10.44 -1.41 -11.17
C ASP A 154 9.22 -1.77 -10.31
N HIS A 155 8.71 -3.01 -10.44
CA HIS A 155 7.57 -3.46 -9.66
C HIS A 155 7.91 -3.48 -8.15
N PRO A 156 7.02 -3.03 -7.24
CA PRO A 156 7.29 -3.02 -5.80
C PRO A 156 7.72 -4.37 -5.21
N LEU A 157 7.24 -5.49 -5.77
CA LEU A 157 7.68 -6.84 -5.38
C LEU A 157 9.16 -7.13 -5.72
N SER A 158 9.76 -6.42 -6.67
CA SER A 158 11.18 -6.60 -7.02
C SER A 158 12.11 -5.72 -6.19
N GLN A 159 11.58 -4.69 -5.53
CA GLN A 159 12.38 -3.63 -4.89
C GLN A 159 12.97 -4.03 -3.54
N ARG A 160 12.38 -5.01 -2.85
CA ARG A 160 12.88 -5.50 -1.56
C ARG A 160 12.41 -6.92 -1.27
N ASN A 161 13.12 -7.63 -0.41
CA ASN A 161 12.62 -8.86 0.18
C ASN A 161 11.53 -8.54 1.22
N LEU A 162 10.33 -9.09 1.03
CA LEU A 162 9.18 -8.89 1.92
C LEU A 162 9.04 -9.98 2.98
N VAL A 163 9.84 -11.04 2.92
CA VAL A 163 9.85 -12.11 3.93
C VAL A 163 10.18 -11.57 5.33
N THR A 164 10.95 -10.48 5.42
CA THR A 164 11.26 -9.80 6.68
C THR A 164 10.12 -8.91 7.19
N GLU A 165 9.03 -8.76 6.44
CA GLU A 165 7.88 -7.89 6.75
C GLU A 165 6.58 -8.73 6.83
N PRO A 166 6.40 -9.56 7.87
CA PRO A 166 5.33 -10.56 7.93
C PRO A 166 3.92 -9.97 7.86
N SER A 167 3.70 -8.75 8.41
CA SER A 167 2.41 -8.07 8.28
C SER A 167 2.05 -7.75 6.83
N ILE A 168 3.04 -7.34 6.01
CA ILE A 168 2.82 -6.99 4.60
C ILE A 168 2.45 -8.25 3.82
N ILE A 169 3.19 -9.35 4.05
CA ILE A 169 2.87 -10.66 3.48
C ILE A 169 1.45 -11.09 3.87
N GLN A 170 1.05 -10.92 5.13
CA GLN A 170 -0.29 -11.27 5.59
C GLN A 170 -1.37 -10.48 4.84
N PHE A 171 -1.24 -9.15 4.73
CA PHE A 171 -2.20 -8.34 3.97
C PHE A 171 -2.31 -8.79 2.51
N LEU A 172 -1.18 -9.05 1.85
CA LEU A 172 -1.18 -9.50 0.45
C LEU A 172 -1.75 -10.92 0.30
N SER A 173 -1.49 -11.81 1.26
CA SER A 173 -2.02 -13.18 1.26
C SER A 173 -3.55 -13.17 1.39
N GLU A 174 -4.09 -12.31 2.25
CA GLU A 174 -5.54 -12.10 2.33
C GLU A 174 -6.09 -11.49 1.04
N ARG A 175 -5.36 -10.58 0.35
CA ARG A 175 -5.78 -10.08 -0.96
C ARG A 175 -5.80 -11.16 -2.05
N VAL A 176 -4.88 -12.13 -2.02
CA VAL A 176 -4.91 -13.30 -2.94
C VAL A 176 -6.20 -14.10 -2.76
N GLN A 177 -6.67 -14.26 -1.53
CA GLN A 177 -7.93 -14.97 -1.24
C GLN A 177 -9.16 -14.18 -1.74
N LEU A 178 -9.05 -12.85 -1.84
CA LEU A 178 -10.15 -11.97 -2.25
C LEU A 178 -10.16 -11.67 -3.76
N CYS A 179 -9.03 -11.83 -4.46
CA CYS A 179 -8.91 -11.47 -5.88
C CYS A 179 -8.09 -12.49 -6.68
N GLN A 180 -8.77 -13.18 -7.61
CA GLN A 180 -8.14 -14.13 -8.52
C GLN A 180 -7.15 -13.46 -9.48
N GLY A 181 -7.40 -12.21 -9.90
CA GLY A 181 -6.50 -11.45 -10.76
C GLY A 181 -5.12 -11.25 -10.11
N PHE A 182 -5.08 -10.91 -8.82
CA PHE A 182 -3.83 -10.79 -8.09
C PHE A 182 -3.09 -12.13 -7.99
N LYS A 183 -3.82 -13.22 -7.71
CA LYS A 183 -3.24 -14.58 -7.71
C LYS A 183 -2.54 -14.88 -9.04
N GLN A 184 -3.20 -14.60 -10.16
CA GLN A 184 -2.62 -14.84 -11.49
C GLN A 184 -1.39 -13.96 -11.77
N GLN A 185 -1.43 -12.71 -11.35
CA GLN A 185 -0.27 -11.81 -11.44
C GLN A 185 0.94 -12.37 -10.67
N LEU A 186 0.75 -12.88 -9.46
CA LEU A 186 1.82 -13.50 -8.68
C LEU A 186 2.37 -14.76 -9.34
N LEU A 187 1.51 -15.62 -9.91
CA LEU A 187 1.94 -16.80 -10.67
C LEU A 187 2.77 -16.40 -11.90
N ALA A 188 2.38 -15.34 -12.61
CA ALA A 188 3.13 -14.83 -13.75
C ALA A 188 4.55 -14.36 -13.36
N PHE A 189 4.72 -13.72 -12.21
CA PHE A 189 6.05 -13.35 -11.71
C PHE A 189 6.93 -14.57 -11.42
N ILE A 190 6.35 -15.65 -10.88
CA ILE A 190 7.06 -16.91 -10.65
C ILE A 190 7.50 -17.53 -11.98
N GLU A 191 6.61 -17.61 -12.96
CA GLU A 191 6.93 -18.16 -14.28
C GLU A 191 8.00 -17.33 -15.01
N GLN A 192 7.91 -16.00 -14.95
CA GLN A 192 8.90 -15.10 -15.56
C GLN A 192 10.31 -15.29 -14.99
N SER A 193 10.44 -15.75 -13.74
CA SER A 193 11.74 -16.04 -13.12
C SER A 193 12.51 -17.20 -13.77
N LYS A 194 11.84 -18.05 -14.55
CA LYS A 194 12.50 -19.12 -15.31
C LYS A 194 13.45 -18.55 -16.37
N THR A 195 13.10 -17.40 -16.96
CA THR A 195 13.81 -16.81 -18.10
C THR A 195 14.49 -15.48 -17.78
N ASP A 196 13.95 -14.67 -16.84
CA ASP A 196 14.52 -13.38 -16.44
C ASP A 196 15.04 -13.42 -14.98
N GLY A 197 16.36 -13.31 -14.81
CA GLY A 197 16.97 -13.25 -13.48
C GLY A 197 16.56 -12.04 -12.64
N ARG A 198 16.13 -10.94 -13.27
CA ARG A 198 15.65 -9.74 -12.57
C ARG A 198 14.30 -9.96 -11.89
N ALA A 199 13.55 -10.98 -12.31
CA ALA A 199 12.28 -11.38 -11.70
C ALA A 199 12.46 -12.12 -10.37
N SER A 200 13.69 -12.54 -10.03
CA SER A 200 13.98 -13.44 -8.92
C SER A 200 13.45 -12.95 -7.56
N CYS A 201 13.61 -11.65 -7.26
CA CYS A 201 13.10 -11.04 -6.03
C CYS A 201 11.56 -11.02 -6.00
N ALA A 202 10.92 -10.57 -7.09
CA ALA A 202 9.47 -10.58 -7.19
C ALA A 202 8.89 -11.99 -7.11
N ALA A 203 9.53 -12.96 -7.74
CA ALA A 203 9.12 -14.36 -7.70
C ALA A 203 9.25 -14.96 -6.29
N ALA A 204 10.34 -14.66 -5.56
CA ALA A 204 10.52 -15.10 -4.18
C ALA A 204 9.44 -14.53 -3.25
N ASN A 205 9.12 -13.24 -3.39
CA ASN A 205 8.03 -12.63 -2.65
C ASN A 205 6.66 -13.21 -3.07
N ALA A 206 6.44 -13.41 -4.38
CA ALA A 206 5.19 -13.92 -4.92
C ALA A 206 4.87 -15.33 -4.43
N ILE A 207 5.83 -16.25 -4.50
CA ILE A 207 5.61 -17.62 -4.03
C ILE A 207 5.39 -17.67 -2.52
N THR A 208 6.10 -16.82 -1.76
CA THR A 208 5.86 -16.66 -0.31
C THR A 208 4.42 -16.23 -0.03
N ILE A 209 3.93 -15.18 -0.71
CA ILE A 209 2.56 -14.68 -0.54
C ILE A 209 1.54 -15.77 -0.91
N LEU A 210 1.74 -16.50 -2.01
CA LEU A 210 0.84 -17.57 -2.45
C LEU A 210 0.80 -18.73 -1.44
N VAL A 211 1.95 -19.17 -0.94
CA VAL A 211 2.04 -20.21 0.11
C VAL A 211 1.29 -19.77 1.36
N LYS A 212 1.54 -18.55 1.86
CA LYS A 212 0.84 -18.02 3.05
C LYS A 212 -0.66 -17.79 2.82
N ALA A 213 -1.09 -17.61 1.58
CA ALA A 213 -2.50 -17.57 1.20
C ALA A 213 -3.17 -18.97 1.18
N GLY A 214 -2.40 -20.05 1.36
CA GLY A 214 -2.86 -21.44 1.30
C GLY A 214 -2.91 -22.02 -0.11
N VAL A 215 -2.20 -21.42 -1.07
CA VAL A 215 -2.10 -21.96 -2.44
C VAL A 215 -1.12 -23.11 -2.46
N SER A 216 -1.61 -24.31 -2.79
CA SER A 216 -0.76 -25.49 -2.97
C SER A 216 -0.11 -25.50 -4.35
N PHE A 217 1.14 -25.96 -4.38
CA PHE A 217 1.93 -26.20 -5.59
C PHE A 217 2.17 -27.70 -5.84
N HIS A 218 1.44 -28.59 -5.15
CA HIS A 218 1.44 -30.02 -5.46
C HIS A 218 0.97 -30.18 -6.91
N ASN A 219 1.84 -30.65 -7.80
CA ASN A 219 1.63 -30.76 -9.26
C ASN A 219 1.93 -29.51 -10.11
N ALA A 220 2.43 -28.41 -9.54
CA ALA A 220 2.94 -27.31 -10.34
C ALA A 220 4.33 -27.64 -10.92
N ASP A 221 4.60 -27.30 -12.19
CA ASP A 221 5.94 -27.42 -12.76
C ASP A 221 6.82 -26.25 -12.30
N LEU A 222 7.47 -26.45 -11.15
CA LEU A 222 8.40 -25.49 -10.55
C LEU A 222 9.83 -25.61 -11.10
N ARG A 223 10.09 -26.43 -12.14
CA ARG A 223 11.44 -26.58 -12.66
C ARG A 223 11.95 -25.27 -13.25
N GLY A 224 13.15 -24.87 -12.84
CA GLY A 224 13.83 -23.69 -13.36
C GLY A 224 13.40 -22.36 -12.76
N ILE A 225 12.44 -22.32 -11.82
CA ILE A 225 12.08 -21.06 -11.14
C ILE A 225 13.25 -20.54 -10.31
N ARG A 226 13.35 -19.21 -10.16
CA ARG A 226 14.39 -18.53 -9.38
C ARG A 226 13.72 -17.79 -8.24
N VAL A 227 13.65 -18.42 -7.06
CA VAL A 227 12.99 -17.88 -5.86
C VAL A 227 13.88 -17.90 -4.62
N PRO A 228 15.14 -17.42 -4.70
CA PRO A 228 16.06 -17.42 -3.57
C PRO A 228 15.48 -16.59 -2.41
N GLY A 229 15.55 -17.16 -1.19
CA GLY A 229 15.09 -16.49 0.02
C GLY A 229 13.57 -16.48 0.22
N ALA A 230 12.79 -17.18 -0.62
CA ALA A 230 11.36 -17.38 -0.39
C ALA A 230 11.10 -18.18 0.90
N ASP A 231 10.02 -17.86 1.60
CA ASP A 231 9.52 -18.65 2.73
C ASP A 231 8.37 -19.55 2.25
N LEU A 232 8.67 -20.85 2.15
CA LEU A 232 7.72 -21.89 1.76
C LEU A 232 7.10 -22.62 2.96
N SER A 233 7.34 -22.14 4.18
CA SER A 233 6.78 -22.78 5.38
C SER A 233 5.25 -22.65 5.43
N GLY A 234 4.58 -23.75 5.78
CA GLY A 234 3.12 -23.82 5.89
C GLY A 234 2.37 -24.09 4.57
N GLY A 235 3.10 -24.32 3.47
CA GLY A 235 2.56 -24.73 2.15
C GLY A 235 2.66 -26.22 1.88
#